data_AF-A0A8T4RT81-F1
#
_entry.id   AF-A0A8T4RT81-F1
#
_cell.length_a   1.000
_cell.length_b   1.000
_cell.length_c   1.000
_cell.angle_alpha   90.00
_cell.angle_beta   90.00
_cell.angle_gamma   90.00
#
_symmetry.space_group_name_H-M   'P 1'
#
loop_
_entity.id
_entity.type
_entity.pdbx_description
1 polymer ?
#
loop_
_entity_poly.entity_id
_entity_poly.type
_entity_poly.pdbx_seq_one_letter_code
_entity_poly.pdbx_strand_id
1 'polypeptide(L)' 'MAEKKVCIRCGTSIPSYSAMRKWCFECRKKVSLEQAKARKVAMMEE' A
#
# COMPACT_ATOMS: atom_id res chain seq x y z
N MET A 1 1.47 18.82 16.85
CA MET A 1 1.52 17.38 17.21
C MET A 1 1.77 16.61 15.92
N ALA A 2 2.86 15.83 15.81
CA ALA A 2 3.10 15.02 14.61
C ALA A 2 2.12 13.84 14.62
N GLU A 3 1.11 13.88 13.75
CA GLU A 3 0.17 12.78 13.57
C GLU A 3 0.93 11.53 13.13
N LYS A 4 1.09 10.57 14.05
CA LYS A 4 1.69 9.27 13.74
C LYS A 4 0.79 8.56 12.74
N LYS A 5 1.14 8.57 11.46
CA LYS A 5 0.39 7.82 10.45
C LYS A 5 0.58 6.33 10.69
N VAL A 6 -0.53 5.60 10.71
CA VAL A 6 -0.58 4.14 10.82
C VAL A 6 -0.98 3.53 9.48
N CYS A 7 -0.45 2.34 9.21
CA CYS A 7 -0.83 1.58 8.04
C CYS A 7 -2.30 1.16 8.13
N ILE A 8 -3.10 1.48 7.13
CA ILE A 8 -4.53 1.12 7.09
C ILE A 8 -4.74 -0.41 7.10
N ARG A 9 -3.77 -1.19 6.59
CA ARG A 9 -3.90 -2.65 6.46
C ARG A 9 -3.44 -3.43 7.70
N CYS A 10 -2.43 -2.94 8.42
CA CYS A 10 -1.81 -3.68 9.53
C CYS A 10 -1.65 -2.87 10.82
N GLY A 11 -2.02 -1.60 10.84
CA GLY A 11 -1.89 -0.72 12.01
C GLY A 11 -0.46 -0.28 12.35
N THR A 12 0.56 -0.76 11.64
CA THR A 12 1.97 -0.41 11.92
C THR A 12 2.24 1.08 11.72
N SER A 13 2.97 1.68 12.66
CA SER A 13 3.49 3.03 12.59
C SER A 13 4.32 3.25 11.32
N ILE A 14 3.90 4.18 10.47
CA ILE A 14 4.62 4.56 9.26
C ILE A 14 5.58 5.70 9.63
N PRO A 15 6.88 5.59 9.30
CA PRO A 15 7.79 6.72 9.49
C PRO A 15 7.28 7.91 8.66
N SER A 16 7.13 9.06 9.31
CA SER A 16 6.45 10.26 8.81
C SER A 16 7.10 10.93 7.58
N TYR A 17 8.03 10.26 6.91
CA TYR A 17 8.80 10.79 5.78
C TYR A 17 7.92 11.09 4.55
N SER A 18 6.68 10.60 4.51
CA SER A 18 5.76 10.92 3.41
C SER A 18 4.33 11.01 3.93
N ALA A 19 3.82 12.24 4.01
CA ALA A 19 2.45 12.53 4.42
C ALA A 19 1.40 11.85 3.53
N MET A 20 1.74 11.44 2.30
CA MET A 20 0.80 10.83 1.37
C MET A 20 0.74 9.29 1.46
N ARG A 21 1.59 8.66 2.28
CA ARG A 21 1.74 7.20 2.32
C ARG A 21 0.65 6.55 3.21
N LYS A 22 -0.24 5.76 2.59
CA LYS A 22 -1.37 5.06 3.25
C LYS A 22 -1.01 3.67 3.81
N TRP A 23 0.06 3.06 3.31
CA TRP A 23 0.49 1.69 3.68
C TRP A 23 1.95 1.66 4.13
N CYS A 24 2.28 0.78 5.07
CA CYS A 24 3.67 0.47 5.43
C CYS A 24 4.41 -0.17 4.24
N PHE A 25 5.73 -0.25 4.32
CA PHE A 25 6.57 -0.79 3.23
C PHE A 25 6.14 -2.20 2.81
N GLU A 26 5.86 -3.09 3.77
CA GLU A 26 5.41 -4.46 3.51
C GLU A 26 4.03 -4.50 2.85
N CYS A 27 3.05 -3.79 3.42
CA CYS A 27 1.69 -3.76 2.86
C CYS A 27 1.67 -3.09 1.49
N ARG A 28 2.49 -2.06 1.27
CA ARG A 28 2.64 -1.42 -0.04
C ARG A 28 3.16 -2.41 -1.07
N LYS A 29 4.16 -3.24 -0.71
CA LYS A 29 4.68 -4.29 -1.59
C LYS A 29 3.60 -5.31 -1.94
N LYS A 30 2.83 -5.78 -0.95
CA LYS A 30 1.69 -6.69 -1.17
C LYS A 30 0.65 -6.10 -2.12
N VAL A 31 0.18 -4.87 -1.84
CA VAL A 31 -0.81 -4.19 -2.68
C VAL A 31 -0.28 -3.96 -4.10
N SER A 32 0.99 -3.59 -4.26
CA SER A 32 1.59 -3.40 -5.58
C SER A 32 1.62 -4.71 -6.37
N LEU A 33 1.90 -5.85 -5.72
CA LEU A 33 1.87 -7.17 -6.36
C LEU A 33 0.44 -7.58 -6.70
N GLU A 34 -0.52 -7.35 -5.80
CA GLU A 34 -1.95 -7.61 -6.03
C GLU A 34 -2.47 -6.80 -7.22
N GLN A 35 -2.14 -5.51 -7.32
CA GLN A 35 -2.50 -4.66 -8.46
C GLN A 35 -1.82 -5.10 -9.75
N ALA A 36 -0.53 -5.45 -9.71
CA ALA A 36 0.17 -5.96 -10.89
C ALA A 36 -0.47 -7.27 -11.40
N LYS A 37 -0.89 -8.15 -10.49
CA LYS A 37 -1.62 -9.38 -10.84
C LYS A 37 -3.01 -9.07 -11.39
N ALA A 38 -3.76 -8.17 -10.75
CA ALA A 38 -5.09 -7.75 -11.20
C ALA A 38 -5.05 -7.14 -12.61
N ARG A 39 -4.04 -6.32 -12.92
CA ARG A 39 -3.84 -5.75 -14.25
C ARG A 39 -3.57 -6.80 -15.32
N LYS A 40 -2.87 -7.90 -14.99
CA LYS A 40 -2.66 -9.02 -15.92
C LYS A 40 -3.94 -9.82 -16.15
N VAL A 41 -4.76 -10.01 -15.11
CA VAL A 41 -6.05 -10.71 -15.25
C VAL A 41 -6.99 -9.91 -16.13
N ALA A 42 -7.03 -8.58 -15.98
CA ALA A 42 -7.89 -7.71 -16.77
C ALA A 42 -7.52 -7.62 -18.27
N MET A 43 -6.38 -8.18 -18.71
CA MET A 43 -5.92 -8.14 -20.11
C MET A 43 -6.15 -9.46 -20.86
N MET A 44 -6.78 -10.47 -20.24
CA MET A 44 -7.00 -11.79 -20.85
C MET A 44 -8.48 -12.06 -21.21
N GLU A 45 -9.34 -11.03 -21.15
CA GLU A 45 -10.75 -11.07 -21.59
C GLU A 45 -10.96 -10.32 -22.93
N GLU A 46 -10.04 -10.47 -23.89
CA GLU A 46 -10.22 -10.01 -25.28
C GLU A 46 -9.81 -11.10 -26.28
#